data_AF-A0A958TNG5-F1
#
_entry.id   AF-A0A958TNG5-F1
#
_cell.length_a   1.000
_cell.length_b   1.000
_cell.length_c   1.000
_cell.angle_alpha   90.00
_cell.angle_beta   90.00
_cell.angle_gamma   90.00
#
_symmetry.space_group_name_H-M   'P 1'
#
loop_
_entity.id
_entity.type
_entity.pdbx_description
1 polymer ?
#
loop_
_entity_poly.entity_id
_entity_poly.type
_entity_poly.pdbx_seq_one_letter_code
_entity_poly.pdbx_strand_id
1 'polypeptide(L)' 'MGRKLNIIRMENVSINHFAVFAAALSMFIIGGLWYSPTMFGKQWLKILNKDESFLKTGNKGKIFGVS' A
#
# COMPACT_ATOMS: atom_id res chain seq x y z
N MET A 1 -1.99 37.77 -41.89
CA MET A 1 -2.90 37.23 -40.86
C MET A 1 -2.15 36.15 -40.08
N GLY A 2 -1.49 36.52 -38.97
CA GLY A 2 -0.54 35.65 -38.25
C GLY A 2 -1.22 34.80 -37.18
N ARG A 3 -1.10 33.47 -37.28
CA ARG A 3 -1.58 32.53 -36.24
C ARG A 3 -0.66 32.59 -35.03
N LYS A 4 -1.17 33.03 -33.88
CA LYS A 4 -0.48 32.89 -32.59
C LYS A 4 -0.37 31.40 -32.27
N LEU A 5 0.85 30.86 -32.31
CA LEU A 5 1.14 29.51 -31.84
C LEU A 5 0.95 29.50 -30.32
N ASN A 6 -0.05 28.76 -29.84
CA ASN A 6 -0.22 28.47 -28.41
C ASN A 6 0.90 27.52 -27.98
N ILE A 7 1.96 28.09 -27.41
CA ILE A 7 3.07 27.36 -26.81
C ILE A 7 2.54 26.70 -25.53
N ILE A 8 2.53 25.37 -25.51
CA ILE A 8 2.05 24.57 -24.38
C ILE A 8 2.93 24.90 -23.16
N ARG A 9 2.33 25.51 -22.13
CA ARG A 9 3.01 25.77 -20.86
C ARG A 9 3.23 24.45 -20.14
N MET A 10 4.48 24.01 -20.02
CA MET A 10 4.83 22.93 -19.10
C MET A 10 4.68 23.46 -17.67
N GLU A 11 3.68 22.95 -16.96
CA GLU A 11 3.51 23.24 -15.54
C GLU A 11 4.52 22.42 -14.74
N ASN A 12 5.41 23.11 -14.02
CA ASN A 12 6.38 22.45 -13.16
C ASN A 12 5.67 21.97 -11.88
N VAL A 13 5.40 20.67 -11.79
CA VAL A 13 4.86 20.03 -10.58
C VAL A 13 6.00 19.83 -9.59
N SER A 14 5.97 20.55 -8.47
CA SER A 14 6.88 20.30 -7.35
C SER A 14 6.36 19.16 -6.48
N ILE A 15 7.13 18.08 -6.36
CA ILE A 15 6.76 16.93 -5.51
C ILE A 15 7.41 17.08 -4.13
N ASN A 16 6.58 17.04 -3.08
CA ASN A 16 7.07 16.92 -1.71
C ASN A 16 7.37 15.44 -1.40
N HIS A 17 8.66 15.10 -1.37
CA HIS A 17 9.12 13.73 -1.14
C HIS A 17 8.75 13.22 0.28
N PHE A 18 8.69 14.10 1.28
CA PHE A 18 8.22 13.73 2.62
C PHE A 18 6.73 13.39 2.62
N ALA A 19 5.92 14.11 1.84
CA ALA A 19 4.50 13.79 1.68
C ALA A 19 4.30 12.43 1.00
N VAL A 20 5.12 12.12 -0.01
CA VAL A 20 5.11 10.79 -0.67
C VAL A 20 5.46 9.70 0.34
N PHE A 21 6.49 9.89 1.16
CA PHE A 21 6.87 8.93 2.19
C PHE A 21 5.78 8.75 3.26
N ALA A 22 5.18 9.84 3.72
CA ALA A 22 4.07 9.81 4.67
C ALA A 22 2.84 9.09 4.09
N ALA A 23 2.54 9.30 2.81
CA ALA A 23 1.45 8.59 2.13
C ALA A 23 1.75 7.08 2.02
N ALA A 24 2.97 6.71 1.64
CA ALA A 24 3.40 5.32 1.60
C ALA A 24 3.27 4.65 2.98
N LEU A 25 3.77 5.31 4.04
CA LEU A 25 3.65 4.81 5.40
C LEU A 25 2.19 4.67 5.85
N SER A 26 1.34 5.63 5.48
CA SER A 26 -0.10 5.58 5.77
C SER A 26 -0.76 4.35 5.16
N MET A 27 -0.41 4.00 3.91
CA MET A 27 -0.92 2.78 3.27
C MET A 27 -0.48 1.51 4.01
N PHE A 28 0.78 1.44 4.48
CA PHE A 28 1.25 0.31 5.28
C PHE A 28 0.51 0.19 6.61
N ILE A 29 0.24 1.30 7.30
CA ILE A 29 -0.50 1.31 8.57
C ILE A 29 -1.93 0.81 8.35
N ILE A 30 -2.63 1.35 7.36
CA ILE A 30 -4.01 0.95 7.06
C ILE A 30 -4.07 -0.52 6.67
N GLY A 31 -3.15 -0.98 5.81
CA GLY A 31 -3.05 -2.39 5.42
C GLY A 31 -2.76 -3.30 6.61
N GLY A 32 -1.82 -2.92 7.48
CA GLY A 32 -1.50 -3.67 8.70
C GLY A 32 -2.67 -3.74 9.67
N LEU A 33 -3.43 -2.64 9.81
CA LEU A 33 -4.61 -2.59 10.65
C LEU A 33 -5.73 -3.51 10.10
N TRP A 34 -5.92 -3.57 8.78
CA TRP A 34 -6.93 -4.44 8.15
C TRP A 34 -6.77 -5.91 8.53
N TYR A 35 -5.54 -6.43 8.47
CA TYR A 35 -5.22 -7.83 8.79
C TYR A 35 -4.91 -8.08 10.27
N SER A 36 -4.99 -7.05 11.11
CA SER A 36 -4.77 -7.19 12.54
C SER A 36 -5.87 -8.02 13.23
N PRO A 37 -5.59 -8.63 14.40
CA PRO A 37 -6.58 -9.37 15.16
C PRO A 37 -7.74 -8.52 15.69
N THR A 38 -7.58 -7.18 15.75
CA THR A 38 -8.59 -6.24 16.25
C THR A 38 -9.60 -5.83 15.18
N MET A 39 -9.28 -5.99 13.89
CA MET A 39 -10.19 -5.71 12.78
C MET A 39 -10.68 -7.03 12.16
N PHE A 40 -10.11 -7.45 11.03
CA PHE A 40 -10.63 -8.55 10.22
C PHE A 40 -9.75 -9.81 10.23
N GLY A 41 -8.57 -9.79 10.84
CA GLY A 41 -7.64 -10.93 10.81
C GLY A 41 -8.25 -12.23 11.37
N LYS A 42 -8.95 -12.17 12.51
CA LYS A 42 -9.58 -13.35 13.14
C LYS A 42 -10.75 -13.88 12.32
N GLN A 43 -11.59 -12.99 11.81
CA GLN A 43 -12.76 -13.32 11.01
C GLN A 43 -12.35 -13.94 9.68
N TRP A 44 -11.28 -13.42 9.06
CA TRP A 44 -10.71 -13.99 7.84
C TRP A 44 -10.19 -15.41 8.06
N LEU A 45 -9.44 -15.65 9.15
CA LEU A 45 -9.01 -17.02 9.53
C LEU A 45 -10.20 -17.96 9.75
N LYS A 46 -11.25 -17.49 10.42
CA LYS A 46 -12.47 -18.26 10.66
C LYS A 46 -13.14 -18.69 9.35
N ILE A 47 -13.27 -17.79 8.38
CA ILE A 47 -13.86 -18.10 7.07
C ILE A 47 -13.00 -19.10 6.28
N LEU A 48 -11.69 -19.07 6.48
CA LEU A 48 -10.75 -20.04 5.90
C LEU A 48 -10.73 -21.38 6.65
N ASN A 49 -11.49 -21.54 7.73
CA ASN A 49 -11.41 -22.68 8.66
C ASN A 49 -9.97 -22.91 9.15
N LYS A 50 -9.25 -21.83 9.45
CA LYS A 50 -7.89 -21.83 9.97
C LYS A 50 -7.84 -21.18 11.36
N ASP A 51 -6.82 -21.55 12.12
CA ASP A 51 -6.50 -20.97 13.42
C ASP A 51 -5.20 -20.14 13.34
N GLU A 52 -4.80 -19.54 14.47
CA GLU A 52 -3.60 -18.70 14.52
C GLU A 52 -2.29 -19.46 14.24
N SER A 53 -2.26 -20.78 14.42
CA SER A 53 -1.08 -21.60 14.08
C SER A 53 -0.75 -21.55 12.59
N PHE A 54 -1.76 -21.42 11.73
CA PHE A 54 -1.59 -21.30 10.28
C PHE A 54 -0.75 -20.07 9.89
N LEU A 55 -0.91 -18.95 10.59
CA LEU A 55 -0.12 -17.73 10.33
C LEU A 55 1.37 -17.93 10.65
N LYS A 56 1.71 -18.87 11.54
CA LYS A 56 3.09 -19.18 11.92
C LYS A 56 3.76 -20.15 10.94
N THR A 57 3.00 -20.85 10.11
CA THR A 57 3.53 -21.78 9.11
C THR A 57 4.15 -21.07 7.90
N GLY A 58 3.75 -19.82 7.64
CA GLY A 58 4.25 -19.03 6.50
C GLY A 58 5.71 -18.59 6.66
N ASN A 59 6.56 -18.94 5.69
CA ASN A 59 7.90 -18.37 5.60
C ASN A 59 7.81 -16.91 5.12
N LYS A 60 7.96 -15.97 6.07
CA LYS A 60 7.82 -14.53 5.81
C LYS A 60 8.79 -14.03 4.75
N GLY A 61 10.02 -14.56 4.69
CA GLY A 61 11.00 -14.19 3.68
C GLY A 61 10.52 -14.52 2.27
N LYS A 62 9.96 -15.72 2.07
CA LYS A 62 9.37 -16.13 0.79
C LYS A 62 8.09 -15.39 0.44
N ILE A 63 7.23 -15.15 1.43
CA ILE A 63 5.94 -14.46 1.23
C ILE A 63 6.14 -12.99 0.84
N PHE A 64 7.14 -12.32 1.42
CA PHE A 64 7.40 -10.89 1.18
C PHE A 64 8.49 -10.61 0.14
N GLY A 65 8.94 -11.62 -0.62
CA GLY A 65 9.66 -11.39 -1.88
C GLY A 65 11.10 -11.89 -1.98
N VAL A 66 11.61 -12.64 -1.02
CA VAL A 66 12.86 -13.41 -1.19
C VAL A 66 12.49 -14.76 -1.80
N SER A 67 12.54 -14.85 -3.13
CA SER A 67 12.20 -16.08 -3.89
C SER A 67 13.08 -17.26 -3.51
#